data_AF-A0A2A5YK42-F1
#
_entry.id   AF-A0A2A5YK42-F1
#
_cell.length_a   1.000
_cell.length_b   1.000
_cell.length_c   1.000
_cell.angle_alpha   90.00
_cell.angle_beta   90.00
_cell.angle_gamma   90.00
#
_symmetry.space_group_name_H-M   'P 1'
#
loop_
_entity.id
_entity.type
_entity.pdbx_description
1 polymer ?
#
loop_
_entity_poly.entity_id
_entity_poly.type
_entity_poly.pdbx_seq_one_letter_code
_entity_poly.pdbx_strand_id
1 'polypeptide(L)' 'MSFFLEMGGYGGFIWPCYILTLGGMIWIAISSWRRAKSAAAMLADLTAEQE' A
#
# COMPACT_ATOMS: atom_id res chain seq x y z
N MET A 1 4.78 2.46 -28.42
CA MET A 1 4.30 2.01 -27.09
C MET A 1 5.12 0.84 -26.53
N SER A 2 5.90 0.10 -27.34
CA SER A 2 6.74 -1.02 -26.88
C SER A 2 8.16 -0.63 -26.45
N PHE A 3 8.67 0.55 -26.84
CA PHE A 3 10.02 1.02 -26.51
C PHE A 3 10.35 1.02 -25.01
N PHE A 4 9.38 1.28 -24.13
CA PHE A 4 9.55 1.20 -22.68
C PHE A 4 9.73 -0.23 -22.14
N LEU A 5 9.16 -1.22 -22.83
CA LEU A 5 9.34 -2.65 -22.55
C LEU A 5 10.58 -3.20 -23.28
N GLU A 6 10.92 -2.63 -24.43
CA GLU A 6 12.07 -2.96 -25.29
C GLU A 6 13.34 -2.14 -24.97
N MET A 7 13.43 -1.50 -23.79
CA MET A 7 14.66 -0.87 -23.31
C MET A 7 15.72 -1.92 -22.93
N GLY A 8 15.96 -2.93 -23.78
CA GLY A 8 16.99 -3.97 -23.63
C GLY A 8 17.24 -4.40 -22.18
N GLY A 9 18.50 -4.38 -21.75
CA GLY A 9 18.88 -4.70 -20.38
C GLY A 9 18.37 -3.71 -19.32
N TYR A 10 18.09 -2.45 -19.66
CA TYR A 10 17.65 -1.41 -18.72
C TYR A 10 16.24 -1.65 -18.17
N GLY A 11 15.33 -2.13 -19.02
CA GLY A 11 13.97 -2.49 -18.61
C GLY A 11 13.95 -3.55 -17.50
N GLY A 12 14.91 -4.48 -17.53
CA GLY A 12 15.09 -5.52 -16.49
C GLY A 12 15.54 -4.99 -15.13
N PHE A 13 16.26 -3.85 -15.08
CA PHE A 13 16.65 -3.22 -13.82
C PHE A 13 15.56 -2.32 -13.24
N ILE A 14 14.79 -1.64 -14.10
CA ILE A 14 13.81 -0.63 -13.69
C ILE A 14 12.49 -1.27 -13.21
N TRP A 15 12.02 -2.31 -13.89
CA TRP A 15 10.75 -2.97 -13.55
C TRP A 15 10.67 -3.52 -12.11
N PRO A 16 11.72 -4.21 -11.61
CA PRO A 16 11.73 -4.69 -10.22
C PRO A 16 11.58 -3.56 -9.20
N CYS A 17 12.17 -2.38 -9.45
CA CYS A 17 12.02 -1.22 -8.59
C CYS A 17 10.56 -0.77 -8.52
N TYR A 18 9.88 -0.69 -9.66
CA TYR A 18 8.44 -0.36 -9.68
C TYR A 18 7.60 -1.39 -8.94
N ILE A 19 7.88 -2.68 -9.10
CA ILE A 19 7.17 -3.75 -8.37
C ILE A 19 7.41 -3.62 -6.87
N LEU A 20 8.64 -3.37 -6.44
CA LEU A 20 8.98 -3.18 -5.02
C LEU A 20 8.28 -1.97 -4.42
N THR A 21 8.29 -0.83 -5.12
CA THR A 21 7.61 0.39 -4.66
C THR A 21 6.10 0.16 -4.59
N LEU A 22 5.50 -0.43 -5.62
CA LEU A 22 4.07 -0.72 -5.65
C LEU A 22 3.69 -1.71 -4.54
N GLY A 23 4.49 -2.75 -4.33
CA GLY A 23 4.31 -3.71 -3.24
C GLY A 23 4.38 -3.05 -1.87
N GLY A 24 5.35 -2.15 -1.66
CA GLY A 24 5.46 -1.36 -0.43
C GLY A 24 4.26 -0.45 -0.20
N MET A 25 3.79 0.24 -1.24
CA MET A 25 2.59 1.08 -1.16
C MET A 25 1.34 0.28 -0.80
N ILE A 26 1.14 -0.88 -1.45
CA ILE A 26 0.02 -1.78 -1.16
C ILE A 26 0.11 -2.29 0.29
N TRP A 27 1.30 -2.69 0.72
CA TRP A 27 1.53 -3.16 2.09
C TRP A 27 1.18 -2.08 3.12
N ILE A 28 1.63 -0.85 2.89
CA ILE A 28 1.31 0.29 3.75
C ILE A 28 -0.19 0.57 3.73
N ALA A 29 -0.83 0.55 2.57
CA ALA A 29 -2.27 0.77 2.46
C ALA A 29 -3.07 -0.27 3.24
N ILE A 30 -2.74 -1.56 3.10
CA ILE A 30 -3.38 -2.65 3.84
C ILE A 30 -3.12 -2.51 5.34
N SER A 31 -1.88 -2.25 5.74
CA SER A 31 -1.53 -2.04 7.15
C SER A 31 -2.27 -0.85 7.75
N SER A 32 -2.34 0.26 7.01
CA SER A 32 -3.04 1.48 7.40
C SER A 32 -4.54 1.23 7.54
N TRP A 33 -5.17 0.50 6.62
CA TRP A 33 -6.58 0.13 6.74
C TRP A 33 -6.85 -0.79 7.92
N ARG A 34 -5.96 -1.75 8.20
CA ARG A 34 -6.08 -2.61 9.39
C ARG A 34 -6.01 -1.78 10.67
N ARG A 35 -5.06 -0.84 10.75
CA ARG A 35 -4.91 0.06 11.91
C ARG A 35 -6.07 1.04 12.03
N ALA A 36 -6.53 1.61 10.93
CA ALA A 36 -7.67 2.52 10.89
C ALA A 36 -8.96 1.82 11.36
N LYS A 37 -9.17 0.56 10.98
CA LYS A 37 -10.31 -0.23 11.48
C LYS A 37 -10.22 -0.48 12.99
N SER A 38 -9.02 -0.75 13.51
CA SER A 38 -8.79 -0.89 14.96
C SER A 38 -9.02 0.42 15.71
N ALA A 39 -8.56 1.55 15.15
CA ALA A 39 -8.77 2.87 15.73
C ALA A 39 -10.26 3.27 15.71
N ALA A 40 -10.97 2.97 14.62
CA ALA A 40 -12.40 3.19 14.52
C ALA A 40 -13.20 2.36 15.53
N ALA A 41 -12.80 1.10 15.76
CA ALA A 41 -13.43 0.26 16.79
C ALA A 41 -13.20 0.82 18.21
N MET A 42 -12.01 1.32 18.51
CA MET A 42 -11.68 1.92 19.80
C MET A 42 -12.47 3.21 20.06
N LEU A 43 -12.70 4.01 19.01
CA LEU A 43 -13.54 5.20 19.10
C LEU A 43 -15.01 4.85 19.36
N ALA A 44 -15.53 3.81 18.71
CA ALA A 44 -16.90 3.35 18.92
C ALA A 44 -17.15 2.90 20.37
N ASP A 45 -16.17 2.21 20.96
CA ASP A 45 -16.21 1.74 22.36
C ASP A 45 -16.24 2.92 23.34
N LEU A 46 -15.37 3.91 23.14
CA LEU A 46 -15.31 5.12 23.97
C LEU A 46 -16.58 5.98 23.84
N THR A 47 -17.22 6.04 22.67
CA THR A 47 -18.52 6.73 22.53
C THR A 47 -19.66 5.97 23.19
N ALA A 48 -19.61 4.63 23.24
CA ALA A 48 -20.63 3.81 23.87
C ALA A 48 -20.57 3.83 25.41
N GLU A 49 -19.40 4.11 26.01
CA GLU A 49 -19.25 4.33 27.46
C GLU A 49 -19.70 5.73 27.93
N GLN A 50 -19.96 6.67 27.00
CA GLN A 50 -20.36 8.04 27.32
C GLN A 50 -21.89 8.26 27.27
N GLU A 51 -22.69 7.28 26.84
CA GLU A 51 -24.16 7.25 26.94
C GLU A 51 -24.63 6.39 28.12
#